data_AF-A0A3N5IV84-F1
#
_entry.id   AF-A0A3N5IV84-F1
#
_cell.length_a   1.000
_cell.length_b   1.000
_cell.length_c   1.000
_cell.angle_alpha   90.00
_cell.angle_beta   90.00
_cell.angle_gamma   90.00
#
_symmetry.space_group_name_H-M   'P 1'
#
loop_
_entity.id
_entity.type
_entity.pdbx_description
1 polymer ?
#
loop_
_entity_poly.entity_id
_entity_poly.type
_entity_poly.pdbx_seq_one_letter_code
_entity_poly.pdbx_strand_id
1 'polypeptide(L)'
;MTDIGDVILVYIEDKPAFFARVEDEIPDSKPGWTRLKFLILQVPPTVGEWILRPEYVQGNEFSMGGRKIRIEKVVAPVEIQEPEPEPESNGSKKVIPLRKRRKP
;
A
#
# COMPACT_ATOMS: atom_id res chain seq x y z
N MET A 1 -4.10 -12.00 4.18
CA MET A 1 -5.31 -11.56 4.88
C MET A 1 -5.35 -10.04 4.84
N THR A 2 -6.51 -9.46 4.58
CA THR A 2 -6.74 -8.02 4.60
C THR A 2 -7.07 -7.62 6.04
N ASP A 3 -6.54 -6.50 6.53
CA ASP A 3 -6.68 -6.02 7.91
C ASP A 3 -6.90 -4.49 7.93
N ILE A 4 -7.22 -3.94 9.10
CA ILE A 4 -7.39 -2.50 9.32
C ILE A 4 -6.13 -1.75 8.89
N GLY A 5 -6.31 -0.68 8.10
CA GLY A 5 -5.24 0.13 7.55
C GLY A 5 -4.72 -0.34 6.19
N ASP A 6 -5.06 -1.56 5.75
CA ASP A 6 -4.68 -2.02 4.42
C ASP A 6 -5.38 -1.22 3.32
N VAL A 7 -4.68 -1.06 2.19
CA VAL A 7 -5.27 -0.53 0.95
C VAL A 7 -5.76 -1.70 0.11
N ILE A 8 -6.98 -1.57 -0.40
CA ILE A 8 -7.63 -2.53 -1.30
C ILE A 8 -7.94 -1.86 -2.64
N LEU A 9 -7.90 -2.64 -3.71
CA LEU A 9 -8.39 -2.31 -5.03
C LEU A 9 -9.72 -3.01 -5.26
N VAL A 10 -10.75 -2.22 -5.53
CA VAL A 10 -12.09 -2.73 -5.85
C VAL A 10 -12.25 -2.78 -7.36
N TYR A 11 -12.63 -3.94 -7.87
CA TYR A 11 -12.99 -4.17 -9.26
C TYR A 11 -14.52 -4.17 -9.40
N ILE A 12 -15.02 -3.57 -10.47
CA ILE A 12 -16.43 -3.64 -10.87
C ILE A 12 -16.48 -4.06 -12.34
N GLU A 13 -17.22 -5.12 -12.65
CA GLU A 13 -17.31 -5.71 -14.00
C GLU A 13 -15.92 -6.00 -14.59
N ASP A 14 -15.09 -6.66 -13.77
CA ASP A 14 -13.72 -7.04 -14.09
C ASP A 14 -12.75 -5.88 -14.39
N LYS A 15 -13.18 -4.63 -14.15
CA LYS A 15 -12.36 -3.43 -14.32
C LYS A 15 -11.99 -2.83 -12.97
N PRO A 16 -10.72 -2.40 -12.77
CA PRO A 16 -10.34 -1.68 -11.55
C PRO A 16 -11.15 -0.37 -11.46
N ALA A 17 -11.85 -0.19 -10.36
CA ALA A 17 -12.75 0.95 -10.16
C ALA A 17 -12.13 2.02 -9.28
N PHE A 18 -11.69 1.66 -8.06
CA PHE A 18 -11.10 2.60 -7.12
C PHE A 18 -10.28 1.89 -6.04
N PHE A 19 -9.36 2.64 -5.42
CA PHE A 19 -8.69 2.25 -4.20
C PHE A 19 -9.50 2.68 -2.98
N ALA A 20 -9.43 1.88 -1.92
CA ALA A 20 -9.96 2.23 -0.62
C ALA A 20 -9.03 1.75 0.49
N ARG A 21 -9.06 2.42 1.65
CA ARG A 21 -8.38 1.95 2.87
C ARG A 21 -9.41 1.33 3.81
N VAL A 22 -9.09 0.18 4.40
CA VAL A 22 -9.93 -0.45 5.42
C VAL A 22 -9.84 0.36 6.72
N GLU A 23 -10.98 0.84 7.21
CA GLU A 23 -11.08 1.63 8.44
C GLU A 23 -11.54 0.79 9.63
N ASP A 24 -12.36 -0.23 9.39
CA ASP A 24 -12.93 -1.08 10.44
C ASP A 24 -13.42 -2.41 9.86
N GLU A 25 -13.34 -3.47 10.66
CA GLU A 25 -13.79 -4.82 10.33
C GLU A 25 -14.45 -5.46 11.56
N ILE A 26 -15.78 -5.55 11.56
CA ILE A 26 -16.56 -6.06 12.71
C ILE A 26 -17.52 -7.17 12.25
N PRO A 27 -17.70 -8.27 13.02
CA PRO A 27 -18.74 -9.26 12.75
C PRO A 27 -20.13 -8.61 12.62
N ASP A 28 -20.87 -8.98 11.58
CA ASP A 28 -22.25 -8.53 11.39
C ASP A 28 -23.20 -9.37 12.25
N SER A 29 -24.41 -8.83 12.47
CA SER A 29 -25.54 -9.55 13.09
C SER A 29 -25.86 -10.89 12.41
N LYS A 30 -25.55 -11.05 11.12
CA LYS A 30 -25.71 -12.29 10.37
C LYS A 30 -24.50 -13.21 10.58
N PRO A 31 -24.70 -14.47 11.03
CA PRO A 31 -23.61 -15.42 11.23
C PRO A 31 -22.78 -15.61 9.94
N GLY A 32 -21.46 -15.45 10.08
CA GLY A 32 -20.51 -15.59 8.97
C GLY A 32 -20.44 -14.38 8.02
N TRP A 33 -21.01 -13.24 8.38
CA TRP A 33 -20.84 -11.99 7.66
C TRP A 33 -20.04 -10.98 8.50
N THR A 34 -19.37 -10.09 7.80
CA THR A 34 -18.52 -9.04 8.33
C THR A 34 -18.93 -7.72 7.73
N ARG A 35 -19.11 -6.71 8.59
CA ARG A 35 -19.32 -5.34 8.16
C ARG A 35 -17.97 -4.64 8.05
N LEU A 36 -17.66 -4.20 6.84
CA LEU A 36 -16.44 -3.48 6.52
C LEU A 36 -16.75 -2.01 6.28
N LYS A 37 -15.98 -1.15 6.95
CA LYS A 37 -15.95 0.28 6.70
C LYS A 37 -14.66 0.62 5.97
N PHE A 38 -14.76 1.43 4.91
CA PHE A 38 -13.59 1.83 4.14
C PHE A 38 -13.69 3.26 3.64
N LEU A 39 -12.53 3.90 3.57
CA LEU A 39 -12.33 5.22 3.02
C LEU A 39 -11.93 5.09 1.54
N ILE A 40 -12.78 5.57 0.64
CA ILE A 40 -12.48 5.58 -0.80
C ILE A 40 -11.49 6.71 -1.07
N LEU A 41 -10.36 6.35 -1.67
CA LEU A 41 -9.23 7.24 -1.94
C LEU A 41 -9.41 7.94 -3.29
N GLN A 42 -10.34 8.90 -3.33
CA GLN A 42 -10.61 9.78 -4.47
C GLN A 42 -10.70 11.24 -4.01
N VAL A 43 -10.81 12.19 -4.94
CA VAL A 43 -11.00 13.61 -4.63
C VAL A 43 -12.40 14.06 -5.11
N PRO A 44 -13.31 14.46 -4.20
CA PRO A 44 -13.16 14.49 -2.75
C PRO A 44 -13.24 13.08 -2.11
N PRO A 45 -12.59 12.84 -0.95
CA PRO A 45 -12.69 11.55 -0.28
C PRO A 45 -14.13 11.24 0.13
N THR A 46 -14.53 9.98 0.01
CA THR A 46 -15.86 9.50 0.40
C THR A 46 -15.75 8.24 1.23
N VAL A 47 -16.65 8.05 2.19
CA VAL A 47 -16.69 6.84 3.05
C VAL A 47 -17.80 5.91 2.56
N GLY A 48 -17.50 4.61 2.50
CA GLY A 48 -18.47 3.55 2.24
C GLY A 48 -18.49 2.53 3.37
N GLU A 49 -19.63 1.87 3.55
CA GLU A 49 -19.81 0.77 4.51
C GLU A 49 -20.60 -0.35 3.84
N TRP A 50 -20.00 -1.54 3.71
CA TRP A 50 -20.63 -2.73 3.10
C TRP A 50 -20.68 -3.89 4.11
N ILE A 51 -21.71 -4.72 3.99
CA ILE A 51 -21.85 -5.98 4.73
C ILE A 51 -21.51 -7.11 3.77
N LEU A 52 -20.39 -7.79 4.01
CA LEU A 52 -19.81 -8.78 3.10
C LEU A 52 -19.56 -10.10 3.82
N ARG A 53 -19.32 -11.18 3.07
CA ARG A 53 -18.79 -12.42 3.63
C ARG A 53 -17.26 -12.38 3.65
N PRO A 54 -16.61 -13.09 4.59
CA PRO A 54 -15.15 -13.13 4.68
C PRO A 54 -14.47 -13.51 3.37
N GLU A 55 -15.03 -14.47 2.61
CA GLU A 55 -14.45 -14.90 1.33
C GLU A 55 -14.33 -13.75 0.31
N TYR A 56 -15.23 -12.77 0.31
CA TYR A 56 -15.23 -11.68 -0.68
C TYR A 56 -14.11 -10.67 -0.47
N VAL A 57 -13.65 -10.50 0.78
CA VAL A 57 -12.52 -9.64 1.13
C VAL A 57 -11.18 -10.28 0.71
N GLN A 58 -11.19 -11.59 0.42
CA GLN A 58 -10.03 -12.38 0.04
C GLN A 58 -9.89 -12.56 -1.49
N GLY A 59 -10.62 -11.78 -2.28
CA GLY A 59 -10.55 -11.84 -3.75
C GLY A 59 -11.64 -12.66 -4.42
N ASN A 60 -12.58 -13.26 -3.69
CA ASN A 60 -13.72 -13.94 -4.32
C ASN A 60 -14.68 -12.93 -4.95
N GLU A 61 -15.25 -13.30 -6.09
CA GLU A 61 -16.23 -12.49 -6.82
C GLU A 61 -17.62 -12.55 -6.15
N PHE A 62 -18.32 -11.42 -6.13
CA PHE A 62 -19.72 -11.32 -5.70
C PHE A 62 -20.51 -10.35 -6.60
N SER A 63 -21.83 -10.29 -6.42
CA SER A 63 -22.70 -9.39 -7.18
C SER A 63 -23.36 -8.35 -6.25
N MET A 64 -23.34 -7.08 -6.65
CA MET A 64 -24.06 -6.01 -5.98
C MET A 64 -24.78 -5.15 -7.02
N GLY A 65 -26.11 -5.05 -6.90
CA GLY A 65 -26.94 -4.32 -7.88
C GLY A 65 -26.85 -4.87 -9.30
N GLY A 66 -26.63 -6.19 -9.46
CA GLY A 66 -26.47 -6.85 -10.77
C GLY A 66 -25.09 -6.71 -11.40
N ARG A 67 -24.14 -6.05 -10.72
CA ARG A 67 -22.77 -5.86 -11.20
C ARG A 67 -21.83 -6.79 -10.45
N LYS A 68 -20.92 -7.43 -11.17
CA LYS A 68 -19.85 -8.26 -10.60
C LYS A 68 -18.81 -7.38 -9.89
N ILE A 69 -18.38 -7.76 -8.70
CA ILE A 69 -17.43 -7.03 -7.87
C ILE A 69 -16.39 -8.00 -7.32
N ARG A 70 -15.13 -7.54 -7.22
CA ARG A 70 -14.03 -8.27 -6.57
C ARG A 70 -13.16 -7.29 -5.78
N ILE A 71 -12.70 -7.71 -4.60
CA ILE A 71 -11.87 -6.90 -3.70
C ILE A 71 -10.51 -7.58 -3.52
N GLU A 72 -9.42 -6.86 -3.79
CA GLU A 72 -8.07 -7.38 -3.60
C GLU A 72 -7.21 -6.44 -2.75
N LYS A 73 -6.41 -7.01 -1.85
CA LYS A 73 -5.39 -6.26 -1.12
C LYS A 73 -4.32 -5.74 -2.08
N VAL A 74 -4.03 -4.45 -2.01
CA VAL A 74 -2.92 -3.83 -2.71
C VAL A 74 -1.64 -4.10 -1.92
N VAL A 75 -0.63 -4.63 -2.59
CA VAL A 75 0.70 -4.84 -2.02
C VAL A 75 1.62 -3.76 -2.56
N ALA A 76 2.34 -3.08 -1.66
CA ALA A 76 3.32 -2.08 -2.06
C ALA A 76 4.43 -2.74 -2.90
N PRO A 77 4.91 -2.09 -3.98
CA PRO A 77 6.07 -2.58 -4.72
C PRO A 77 7.26 -2.78 -3.79
N VAL A 78 8.05 -3.83 -4.03
CA VAL A 78 9.28 -4.09 -3.26
C VAL A 78 10.28 -2.99 -3.55
N GLU A 79 10.79 -2.36 -2.49
CA GLU A 79 11.86 -1.38 -2.60
C GLU A 79 13.16 -2.09 -2.99
N ILE A 80 13.71 -1.75 -4.16
CA ILE A 80 15.02 -2.25 -4.57
C ILE A 80 16.03 -1.48 -3.72
N GLN A 81 16.62 -2.12 -2.72
CA GLN A 81 17.73 -1.53 -1.97
C GLN A 81 18.87 -1.27 -2.95
N GLU A 82 19.26 0.00 -3.10
CA GLU A 82 20.52 0.33 -3.76
C GLU A 82 21.66 -0.33 -2.97
N PRO A 83 22.63 -0.97 -3.64
CA PRO A 83 23.71 -1.64 -2.93
C PRO A 83 24.45 -0.63 -2.06
N GLU A 84 24.61 -0.97 -0.78
CA GLU A 84 25.32 -0.16 0.20
C GLU A 84 26.76 0.06 -0.29
N PRO A 85 27.29 1.30 -0.29
CA PRO A 85 28.64 1.56 -0.78
C PRO A 85 29.64 0.78 0.07
N GLU A 86 30.49 -0.02 -0.59
CA GLU A 86 31.55 -0.78 0.07
C GLU A 86 32.45 0.17 0.90
N PRO A 87 32.87 -0.23 2.11
CA PRO A 87 33.71 0.61 2.94
C PRO A 87 35.03 0.90 2.23
N GLU A 88 35.31 2.19 1.96
CA GLU A 88 36.58 2.64 1.41
C GLU A 88 37.73 2.13 2.29
N SER A 89 38.53 1.22 1.73
CA SER A 89 39.75 0.75 2.40
C SER A 89 40.66 1.94 2.67
N ASN A 90 41.18 2.01 3.90
CA ASN A 90 41.97 3.11 4.44
C ASN A 90 43.34 3.24 3.73
N GLY A 91 43.32 3.77 2.51
CA GLY A 91 44.50 4.09 1.71
C GLY A 91 45.02 5.48 2.08
N SER A 92 46.09 5.51 2.87
CA SER A 92 46.85 6.69 3.30
C SER A 92 46.87 7.84 2.28
N LYS A 93 46.04 8.87 2.50
CA LYS A 93 46.15 10.14 1.77
C LYS A 93 47.40 10.88 2.27
N LYS A 94 48.48 10.86 1.47
CA LYS A 94 49.65 11.73 1.66
C LYS A 94 49.22 13.19 1.49
N VAL A 95 49.07 13.91 2.59
CA VAL A 95 48.85 15.36 2.60
C VAL A 95 50.14 16.06 2.17
N ILE A 96 50.12 16.74 1.01
CA ILE A 96 51.24 17.56 0.55
C ILE A 96 51.03 18.99 1.10
N PRO A 97 51.93 19.53 1.93
CA PRO A 97 51.82 20.90 2.43
C PRO A 97 52.02 21.90 1.29
N LEU A 98 51.03 22.76 1.07
CA LEU A 98 51.11 23.88 0.14
C LEU A 98 52.10 24.91 0.70
N ARG A 99 53.38 24.79 0.32
CA ARG A 99 54.43 25.75 0.71
C ARG A 99 54.02 27.16 0.28
N LYS A 100 53.96 28.07 1.27
CA LYS A 100 53.81 29.52 1.12
C LYS A 100 54.83 30.06 0.12
N ARG A 101 54.38 30.53 -1.04
CA ARG A 101 55.18 31.42 -1.91
C ARG A 101 55.26 32.79 -1.23
N ARG A 102 56.43 33.12 -0.65
CA ARG A 102 56.80 34.50 -0.32
C ARG A 102 57.13 35.25 -1.62
N LYS A 103 56.68 36.51 -1.67
CA LYS A 103 56.94 37.53 -2.70
C LYS A 103 58.44 37.68 -3.04
N PRO A 104 58.74 38.22 -4.23
CA PRO A 104 59.19 39.62 -4.28
C PRO A 104 58.12 40.56 -4.83
#